data_AF-A0A645EKT5-F1
#
_entry.id   AF-A0A645EKT5-F1
#
_cell.length_a   1.000
_cell.length_b   1.000
_cell.length_c   1.000
_cell.angle_alpha   90.00
_cell.angle_beta   90.00
_cell.angle_gamma   90.00
#
_symmetry.space_group_name_H-M   'P 1'
#
loop_
_entity.id
_entity.type
_entity.pdbx_description
1 polymer ?
#
loop_
_entity_poly.entity_id
_entity_poly.type
_entity_poly.pdbx_seq_one_letter_code
_entity_poly.pdbx_strand_id
1 'polypeptide(L)'
;MLSNGPGAPEFRVEAIETVRQLAGKLPIAGICLGHQIIALAMGAKTYKLSFGHRGGNHPVKELATNRVRMTSQNHGYAVDLRSMEDTELEVTHVQINDHTVEGLKHKRLPMKSLQYHPEGSPGPQDSAFYFEDFVRFFRESKV
;
A
#
# COMPACT_ATOMS: atom_id res chain seq x y z
N MET A 1 3.57 12.03 -1.65
CA MET A 1 3.72 10.56 -1.83
C MET A 1 4.67 10.05 -0.76
N LEU A 2 4.39 8.89 -0.15
CA LEU A 2 5.23 8.22 0.84
C LEU A 2 5.99 7.08 0.16
N SER A 3 7.32 7.05 0.30
CA SER A 3 8.18 6.03 -0.29
C SER A 3 8.22 4.74 0.54
N ASN A 4 8.97 3.77 0.04
CA ASN A 4 9.38 2.57 0.77
C ASN A 4 10.43 2.88 1.85
N GLY A 5 10.75 1.88 2.69
CA GLY A 5 11.79 1.97 3.69
C GLY A 5 11.88 0.73 4.59
N PRO A 6 12.92 0.62 5.43
CA PRO A 6 13.12 -0.53 6.31
C PRO A 6 12.39 -0.38 7.65
N GLY A 7 12.30 -1.48 8.39
CA GLY A 7 11.91 -1.51 9.81
C GLY A 7 10.42 -1.79 10.05
N ALA A 8 10.04 -1.80 11.33
CA ALA A 8 8.64 -1.94 11.72
C ALA A 8 7.91 -0.60 11.56
N PRO A 9 6.74 -0.58 10.92
CA PRO A 9 6.03 0.66 10.62
C PRO A 9 5.47 1.33 11.88
N GLU A 10 5.18 0.59 12.96
CA GLU A 10 4.62 1.17 14.19
C GLU A 10 5.58 2.15 14.88
N PHE A 11 6.90 2.03 14.63
CA PHE A 11 7.91 2.96 15.16
C PHE A 11 8.01 4.27 14.36
N ARG A 12 7.25 4.44 13.27
CA ARG A 12 7.24 5.66 12.44
C ARG A 12 6.18 6.65 12.92
N VAL A 13 6.13 6.88 14.25
CA VAL A 13 5.08 7.66 14.93
C VAL A 13 4.87 9.03 14.28
N GLU A 14 5.96 9.78 14.05
CA GLU A 14 5.88 11.10 13.42
C GLU A 14 5.26 11.05 12.02
N ALA A 15 5.61 10.05 11.20
CA ALA A 15 5.06 9.92 9.87
C ALA A 15 3.59 9.51 9.90
N ILE A 16 3.20 8.64 10.83
CA ILE A 16 1.80 8.23 11.06
C ILE A 16 0.96 9.44 11.45
N GLU A 17 1.41 10.24 12.42
CA GLU A 17 0.70 11.46 12.85
C GLU A 17 0.63 12.49 11.72
N THR A 18 1.71 12.69 10.99
CA THR A 18 1.74 13.61 9.84
C THR A 18 0.71 13.22 8.79
N VAL A 19 0.64 11.92 8.43
CA VAL A 19 -0.36 11.42 7.47
C VAL A 19 -1.77 11.63 8.00
N ARG A 20 -2.00 11.38 9.29
CA ARG A 20 -3.32 11.63 9.92
C ARG A 20 -3.73 13.10 9.86
N GLN A 21 -2.80 14.03 10.07
CA GLN A 21 -3.06 15.47 10.03
C GLN A 21 -3.31 16.00 8.61
N LEU A 22 -2.72 15.36 7.60
CA LEU A 22 -2.85 15.72 6.19
C LEU A 22 -4.01 14.99 5.47
N ALA A 23 -4.56 13.94 6.08
CA ALA A 23 -5.69 13.22 5.55
C ALA A 23 -6.88 14.17 5.32
N GLY A 24 -7.41 14.17 4.10
CA GLY A 24 -8.48 15.09 3.68
C GLY A 24 -8.04 16.54 3.41
N LYS A 25 -6.75 16.85 3.50
CA LYS A 25 -6.17 18.15 3.10
C LYS A 25 -5.30 18.07 1.85
N LEU A 26 -4.77 16.89 1.55
CA LEU A 26 -3.95 16.61 0.38
C LEU A 26 -4.27 15.20 -0.15
N PRO A 27 -4.13 14.96 -1.47
CA PRO A 27 -4.09 13.60 -1.98
C PRO A 27 -2.84 12.88 -1.47
N ILE A 28 -3.00 11.65 -0.97
CA ILE A 28 -1.90 10.86 -0.39
C ILE A 28 -1.79 9.52 -1.11
N ALA A 29 -0.60 9.20 -1.61
CA ALA A 29 -0.27 7.87 -2.11
C ALA A 29 0.96 7.29 -1.38
N GLY A 30 1.03 5.97 -1.23
CA GLY A 30 2.14 5.29 -0.54
C GLY A 30 2.56 3.98 -1.18
N ILE A 31 3.86 3.67 -1.09
CA ILE A 31 4.47 2.42 -1.56
C ILE A 31 5.16 1.70 -0.38
N CYS A 32 4.95 0.39 -0.24
CA CYS A 32 5.62 -0.47 0.73
C CYS A 32 5.49 0.06 2.18
N LEU A 33 6.53 0.66 2.76
CA LEU A 33 6.42 1.30 4.07
C LEU A 33 5.36 2.42 4.09
N GLY A 34 5.25 3.20 3.01
CA GLY A 34 4.22 4.22 2.86
C GLY A 34 2.79 3.65 2.88
N HIS A 35 2.60 2.44 2.35
CA HIS A 35 1.32 1.72 2.44
C HIS A 35 0.96 1.40 3.90
N GLN A 36 1.93 0.90 4.66
CA GLN A 36 1.75 0.55 6.07
C GLN A 36 1.49 1.78 6.94
N ILE A 37 2.22 2.89 6.70
CA ILE A 37 2.00 4.16 7.40
C ILE A 37 0.59 4.71 7.12
N ILE A 38 0.12 4.64 5.87
CA ILE A 38 -1.26 5.04 5.53
C ILE A 38 -2.28 4.18 6.30
N ALA A 39 -2.09 2.86 6.31
CA ALA A 39 -2.99 1.96 7.02
C ALA A 39 -3.07 2.29 8.51
N LEU A 40 -1.91 2.45 9.17
CA LEU A 40 -1.82 2.82 10.59
C LEU A 40 -2.42 4.21 10.88
N ALA A 41 -2.19 5.19 10.01
CA ALA A 41 -2.75 6.53 10.17
C ALA A 41 -4.29 6.51 10.16
N MET A 42 -4.87 5.62 9.35
CA MET A 42 -6.32 5.42 9.21
C MET A 42 -6.92 4.40 10.18
N GLY A 43 -6.16 3.95 11.19
CA GLY A 43 -6.65 3.14 12.30
C GLY A 43 -6.52 1.62 12.13
N ALA A 44 -5.99 1.14 11.00
CA ALA A 44 -5.66 -0.27 10.84
C ALA A 44 -4.41 -0.64 11.66
N LYS A 45 -4.12 -1.94 11.74
CA LYS A 45 -2.94 -2.51 12.39
C LYS A 45 -2.03 -3.18 11.38
N THR A 46 -0.77 -3.33 11.76
CA THR A 46 0.23 -4.11 11.03
C THR A 46 0.71 -5.28 11.87
N TYR A 47 1.24 -6.29 11.19
CA TYR A 47 1.84 -7.45 11.85
C TYR A 47 3.09 -7.89 11.09
N LYS A 48 3.98 -8.57 11.79
CA LYS A 48 5.21 -9.13 11.21
C LYS A 48 4.90 -10.47 10.53
N LEU A 49 5.32 -10.61 9.28
CA LEU A 49 5.27 -11.87 8.55
C LEU A 49 6.35 -12.83 9.06
N SER A 50 6.08 -14.13 9.01
CA SER A 50 7.04 -15.16 9.44
C SER A 50 8.36 -15.09 8.67
N PHE A 51 8.29 -14.89 7.34
CA PHE A 51 9.45 -14.82 6.46
C PHE A 51 9.48 -13.55 5.58
N GLY A 52 8.36 -12.84 5.47
CA GLY A 52 8.21 -11.69 4.58
C GLY A 52 8.11 -12.07 3.10
N HIS A 53 7.88 -11.07 2.25
CA HIS A 53 7.92 -11.21 0.79
C HIS A 53 9.16 -10.54 0.24
N ARG A 54 9.96 -11.32 -0.51
CA ARG A 54 11.31 -10.96 -0.99
C ARG A 54 11.56 -11.63 -2.33
N GLY A 55 11.30 -10.92 -3.41
CA GLY A 55 11.51 -11.43 -4.76
C GLY A 55 10.68 -10.74 -5.82
N GLY A 56 10.94 -11.09 -7.09
CA GLY A 56 10.25 -10.55 -8.27
C GLY A 56 9.14 -11.44 -8.83
N ASN A 57 8.76 -12.50 -8.12
CA ASN A 57 7.84 -13.54 -8.59
C ASN A 57 6.58 -13.65 -7.72
N HIS A 58 6.20 -12.57 -7.03
CA HIS A 58 5.01 -12.57 -6.18
C HIS A 58 3.77 -12.18 -7.00
N PRO A 59 2.81 -13.11 -7.18
CA PRO A 59 1.58 -12.82 -7.91
C PRO A 59 0.61 -12.02 -7.03
N VAL A 60 0.20 -10.85 -7.53
CA VAL A 60 -0.79 -9.98 -6.88
C VAL A 60 -1.98 -9.78 -7.79
N LYS A 61 -3.18 -9.96 -7.23
CA LYS A 61 -4.46 -9.77 -7.90
C LYS A 61 -5.04 -8.40 -7.57
N GLU A 62 -5.32 -7.61 -8.59
CA GLU A 62 -6.14 -6.40 -8.48
C GLU A 62 -7.62 -6.81 -8.45
N LEU A 63 -8.32 -6.48 -7.36
CA LEU A 63 -9.68 -6.96 -7.13
C LEU A 63 -10.70 -6.36 -8.10
N ALA A 64 -10.54 -5.07 -8.46
CA ALA A 64 -11.48 -4.38 -9.35
C ALA A 64 -11.49 -4.94 -10.77
N THR A 65 -10.34 -5.40 -11.27
CA THR A 65 -10.19 -5.86 -12.66
C THR A 65 -10.00 -7.37 -12.78
N ASN A 66 -9.83 -8.06 -11.64
CA ASN A 66 -9.39 -9.46 -11.56
C ASN A 66 -8.04 -9.75 -12.23
N ARG A 67 -7.27 -8.74 -12.65
CA ARG A 67 -5.97 -8.93 -13.29
C ARG A 67 -4.92 -9.33 -12.27
N VAL A 68 -4.10 -10.31 -12.65
CA VAL A 68 -2.95 -10.77 -11.87
C VAL A 68 -1.68 -10.23 -12.50
N ARG A 69 -0.75 -9.75 -11.67
CA ARG A 69 0.54 -9.24 -12.10
C ARG A 69 1.65 -9.84 -11.24
N MET A 70 2.79 -10.12 -11.85
CA MET A 70 4.00 -10.42 -11.08
C MET A 70 4.58 -9.12 -10.53
N THR A 71 4.95 -9.13 -9.26
CA THR A 71 5.40 -7.93 -8.55
C THR A 71 6.77 -8.14 -7.90
N SER A 72 7.52 -7.05 -7.79
CA SER A 72 8.70 -6.99 -6.94
C SER A 72 8.29 -6.65 -5.52
N GLN A 73 8.70 -7.47 -4.56
CA GLN A 73 8.35 -7.30 -3.15
C GLN A 73 9.57 -7.38 -2.26
N ASN A 74 9.61 -6.49 -1.26
CA ASN A 74 10.64 -6.49 -0.23
C ASN A 74 10.11 -5.92 1.09
N HIS A 75 9.22 -6.65 1.77
CA HIS A 75 8.68 -6.24 3.07
C HIS A 75 8.64 -7.42 4.04
N GLY A 76 8.66 -7.12 5.35
CA GLY A 76 8.53 -8.11 6.42
C GLY A 76 7.30 -7.89 7.31
N TYR A 77 6.51 -6.86 7.00
CA TYR A 77 5.28 -6.50 7.70
C TYR A 77 4.15 -6.40 6.68
N ALA A 78 2.92 -6.68 7.12
CA ALA A 78 1.73 -6.55 6.31
C ALA A 78 0.62 -5.88 7.12
N VAL A 79 -0.37 -5.31 6.43
CA VAL A 79 -1.58 -4.77 7.06
C VAL A 79 -2.50 -5.94 7.46
N ASP A 80 -3.01 -5.91 8.69
CA ASP A 80 -3.97 -6.91 9.18
C ASP A 80 -5.35 -6.61 8.60
N LEU A 81 -5.83 -7.48 7.71
CA LEU A 81 -7.12 -7.37 7.05
C LEU A 81 -8.28 -7.20 8.05
N ARG A 82 -8.25 -7.93 9.17
CA ARG A 82 -9.33 -7.89 10.18
C ARG A 82 -9.38 -6.55 10.90
N SER A 83 -8.22 -5.94 11.11
CA SER A 83 -8.14 -4.62 11.76
C SER A 83 -8.75 -3.48 10.91
N MET A 84 -9.09 -3.74 9.65
CA MET A 84 -9.68 -2.74 8.77
C MET A 84 -11.20 -2.70 8.81
N GLU A 85 -11.87 -3.66 9.47
CA GLU A 85 -13.34 -3.76 9.52
C GLU A 85 -13.99 -2.46 10.04
N ASP A 86 -13.37 -1.81 11.02
CA ASP A 86 -13.82 -0.54 11.62
C ASP A 86 -13.18 0.70 10.97
N THR A 87 -12.58 0.56 9.79
CA THR A 87 -11.91 1.65 9.08
C THR A 87 -12.61 2.00 7.77
N GLU A 88 -12.31 3.17 7.25
CA GLU A 88 -12.76 3.62 5.92
C GLU A 88 -11.82 3.15 4.79
N LEU A 89 -10.99 2.13 5.03
CA LEU A 89 -10.11 1.54 4.03
C LEU A 89 -10.79 0.39 3.28
N GLU A 90 -10.49 0.27 1.99
CA GLU A 90 -10.87 -0.85 1.14
C GLU A 90 -9.63 -1.51 0.56
N VAL A 91 -9.60 -2.85 0.58
CA VAL A 91 -8.58 -3.63 -0.12
C VAL A 91 -8.75 -3.47 -1.62
N THR A 92 -7.66 -3.16 -2.31
CA THR A 92 -7.63 -3.08 -3.78
C THR A 92 -6.82 -4.20 -4.40
N HIS A 93 -5.83 -4.72 -3.68
CA HIS A 93 -4.93 -5.76 -4.15
C HIS A 93 -4.71 -6.81 -3.06
N VAL A 94 -4.61 -8.07 -3.47
CA VAL A 94 -4.32 -9.20 -2.58
C VAL A 94 -3.22 -10.08 -3.18
N GLN A 95 -2.36 -10.61 -2.31
CA GLN A 95 -1.39 -11.61 -2.70
C GLN A 95 -2.12 -12.96 -2.89
N ILE A 96 -1.81 -13.71 -3.94
CA ILE A 96 -2.59 -14.92 -4.31
C ILE A 96 -2.27 -16.15 -3.45
N ASN A 97 -1.01 -16.32 -3.06
CA ASN A 97 -0.49 -17.45 -2.31
C ASN A 97 -0.91 -17.43 -0.84
N ASP A 98 -0.91 -16.27 -0.18
CA ASP A 98 -1.15 -16.17 1.27
C ASP A 98 -2.21 -15.13 1.66
N HIS A 99 -2.83 -14.46 0.68
CA HIS A 99 -3.94 -13.53 0.87
C HIS A 99 -3.62 -12.31 1.73
N THR A 100 -2.34 -11.92 1.83
CA THR A 100 -1.98 -10.64 2.44
C THR A 100 -2.53 -9.45 1.65
N VAL A 101 -2.78 -8.35 2.36
CA VAL A 101 -3.20 -7.08 1.77
C VAL A 101 -2.01 -6.49 1.00
N GLU A 102 -2.23 -6.22 -0.28
CA GLU A 102 -1.19 -5.70 -1.20
C GLU A 102 -1.50 -4.29 -1.73
N GLY A 103 -2.67 -3.76 -1.40
CA GLY A 103 -3.08 -2.44 -1.84
C GLY A 103 -4.34 -1.98 -1.16
N LEU A 104 -4.42 -0.67 -0.95
CA LEU A 104 -5.53 -0.03 -0.24
C LEU A 104 -6.00 1.21 -1.00
N LYS A 105 -7.25 1.57 -0.80
CA LYS A 105 -7.80 2.90 -1.08
C LYS A 105 -8.71 3.32 0.06
N HIS A 106 -8.80 4.61 0.33
CA HIS A 106 -9.79 5.12 1.28
C HIS A 106 -11.13 5.34 0.58
N LYS A 107 -12.25 5.04 1.25
CA LYS A 107 -13.62 5.14 0.70
C LYS A 107 -13.99 6.56 0.29
N ARG A 108 -13.61 7.52 1.14
CA ARG A 108 -14.00 8.95 1.01
C ARG A 108 -12.85 9.90 0.69
N LEU A 109 -11.68 9.72 1.30
CA LEU A 109 -10.54 10.62 1.15
C LEU A 109 -9.72 10.26 -0.10
N PRO A 110 -9.05 11.23 -0.76
CA PRO A 110 -8.14 10.95 -1.85
C PRO A 110 -6.87 10.28 -1.30
N MET A 111 -6.96 8.98 -1.02
CA MET A 111 -5.84 8.19 -0.49
C MET A 111 -5.81 6.79 -1.11
N LYS A 112 -4.62 6.37 -1.56
CA LYS A 112 -4.39 5.00 -2.07
C LYS A 112 -2.97 4.51 -1.84
N SER A 113 -2.73 3.21 -1.90
CA SER A 113 -1.39 2.67 -1.69
C SER A 113 -1.20 1.27 -2.25
N LEU A 114 0.06 0.88 -2.43
CA LEU A 114 0.50 -0.46 -2.84
C LEU A 114 1.60 -0.95 -1.90
N GLN A 115 1.56 -2.23 -1.53
CA GLN A 115 2.57 -2.85 -0.65
C GLN A 115 3.83 -3.30 -1.41
N TYR A 116 3.67 -3.67 -2.69
CA TYR A 116 4.76 -4.04 -3.58
C TYR A 116 5.41 -2.83 -4.25
N HIS A 117 6.51 -3.08 -4.95
CA HIS A 117 7.38 -2.10 -5.59
C HIS A 117 7.08 -2.01 -7.10
N PRO A 118 6.21 -1.08 -7.55
CA PRO A 118 5.86 -0.94 -8.96
C PRO A 118 7.04 -0.52 -9.85
N GLU A 119 8.13 -0.02 -9.27
CA GLU A 119 9.35 0.35 -9.98
C GLU A 119 10.14 -0.87 -10.49
N GLY A 120 9.87 -2.06 -9.93
CA GLY A 120 10.42 -3.33 -10.43
C GLY A 120 11.95 -3.39 -10.50
N SER A 121 12.67 -2.63 -9.67
CA SER A 121 14.14 -2.49 -9.77
C SER A 121 14.86 -3.05 -8.54
N PRO A 122 15.24 -4.36 -8.52
CA PRO A 122 15.05 -5.37 -9.57
C PRO A 122 13.67 -6.03 -9.56
N GLY A 123 13.30 -6.74 -10.64
CA GLY A 123 12.02 -7.44 -10.77
C GLY A 123 11.24 -7.13 -12.06
N PRO A 124 9.97 -7.59 -12.13
CA PRO A 124 9.11 -7.39 -13.30
C PRO A 124 8.62 -5.93 -13.37
N GLN A 125 8.43 -5.44 -14.60
CA GLN A 125 7.91 -4.09 -14.87
C GLN A 125 6.40 -4.06 -15.12
N ASP A 126 5.71 -5.19 -14.93
CA ASP A 126 4.26 -5.38 -15.15
C ASP A 126 3.39 -4.36 -14.40
N SER A 127 3.92 -3.75 -13.35
CA SER A 127 3.25 -2.78 -12.48
C SER A 127 3.77 -1.34 -12.60
N ALA A 128 4.68 -1.05 -13.54
CA ALA A 128 5.26 0.29 -13.70
C ALA A 128 4.21 1.38 -14.03
N PHE A 129 3.13 1.02 -14.71
CA PHE A 129 2.02 1.93 -15.02
C PHE A 129 1.33 2.51 -13.78
N TYR A 130 1.51 1.92 -12.59
CA TYR A 130 0.96 2.49 -11.35
C TYR A 130 1.58 3.85 -11.00
N PHE A 131 2.77 4.19 -11.50
CA PHE A 131 3.31 5.54 -11.35
C PHE A 131 2.49 6.56 -12.16
N GLU A 132 2.10 6.23 -13.38
CA GLU A 132 1.20 7.08 -14.17
C GLU A 132 -0.17 7.20 -13.50
N ASP A 133 -0.68 6.10 -12.94
CA ASP A 133 -1.91 6.10 -12.14
C ASP A 133 -1.80 6.98 -10.88
N PHE A 134 -0.63 7.07 -10.24
CA PHE A 134 -0.39 7.97 -9.12
C PHE A 134 -0.33 9.42 -9.58
N VAL A 135 0.36 9.73 -10.67
CA VAL A 135 0.41 11.07 -11.26
C VAL A 135 -0.99 11.56 -11.64
N ARG A 136 -1.77 10.71 -12.33
CA ARG A 136 -3.16 11.00 -12.68
C ARG A 136 -3.99 11.28 -11.43
N PHE A 137 -3.88 10.40 -10.43
CA PHE A 137 -4.57 10.59 -9.16
C PHE A 137 -4.24 11.92 -8.48
N PHE A 138 -2.97 12.33 -8.45
CA PHE A 138 -2.59 13.63 -7.88
C PHE A 138 -3.15 14.82 -8.66
N ARG A 139 -3.24 14.71 -9.99
CA ARG A 139 -3.79 15.78 -10.85
C ARG A 139 -5.32 15.91 -10.73
N GLU A 140 -6.01 14.79 -10.60
CA GLU A 140 -7.48 14.73 -10.62
C GLU A 140 -8.10 14.89 -9.23
N SER A 141 -7.36 14.58 -8.17
CA SER A 141 -7.83 14.74 -6.79
C SER A 141 -7.98 16.22 -6.45
N LYS A 142 -9.23 16.65 -6.30
CA LYS A 142 -9.57 17.93 -5.67
C LYS A 142 -9.73 17.70 -4.18
N VAL A 143 -9.09 18.55 -3.38
CA VAL A 143 -9.26 18.61 -1.93
C VAL A 143 -10.23 19.74 -1.62
#